data_AF-A0A1S1HPS6-F1
#
_entry.id   AF-A0A1S1HPS6-F1
#
_cell.length_a   1.000
_cell.length_b   1.000
_cell.length_c   1.000
_cell.angle_alpha   90.00
_cell.angle_beta   90.00
_cell.angle_gamma   90.00
#
_symmetry.space_group_name_H-M   'P 1'
#
loop_
_entity.id
_entity.type
_entity.pdbx_description
1 polymer ?
#
loop_
_entity_poly.entity_id
_entity_poly.type
_entity_poly.pdbx_seq_one_letter_code
_entity_poly.pdbx_strand_id
1 'polypeptide(L)'
;MPSAAAAYLSTTMKGSQTAQLVTGNGAIALDLVVVIDTSGSMSDEASDLSKQIDAAIEKASANCPSRLRATFLGIEGTWAGTKFDQSASEYLIKLGVNERDLQARLPFRESDGRDHAGNKEDLCRAVIDISKHFDWRDDARRAIFVLGDEGMEGGGGILTRAAIAKNNEAISVAQEAGVKVYTYQGTPDDSPTNLDRFPTLADRDNVTREYERLAKETDGRAYIYTTGIANFVLVLEEVLCDSLTPPVLPHKDPVDCDSVCEQLPNIIAAVNKMSDIINRTIDSCCGKESRNYLDQYGKR
;
A
#
# COMPACT_ATOMS: atom_id res chain seq x y z
N MET A 1 37.79 37.89 22.29
CA MET A 1 36.65 37.84 21.36
C MET A 1 37.18 37.94 19.94
N PRO A 2 36.66 37.21 18.93
CA PRO A 2 35.70 36.08 18.90
C PRO A 2 36.45 34.77 18.54
N SER A 3 35.89 33.57 18.35
CA SER A 3 34.63 32.89 18.68
C SER A 3 34.95 31.41 18.45
N ALA A 4 34.63 30.53 19.41
CA ALA A 4 34.71 29.08 19.23
C ALA A 4 33.56 28.63 18.31
N ALA A 5 33.88 28.06 17.16
CA ALA A 5 32.92 27.33 16.35
C ALA A 5 33.05 25.84 16.71
N ALA A 6 32.00 25.32 17.36
CA ALA A 6 31.84 23.90 17.62
C ALA A 6 31.67 23.16 16.29
N ALA A 7 32.65 22.33 15.95
CA ALA A 7 32.52 21.33 14.90
C ALA A 7 31.65 20.19 15.44
N TYR A 8 30.40 20.11 14.98
CA TYR A 8 29.59 18.92 15.15
C TYR A 8 30.20 17.82 14.27
N LEU A 9 30.97 16.94 14.90
CA LEU A 9 31.43 15.69 14.33
C LEU A 9 30.21 14.78 14.15
N SER A 10 29.75 14.66 12.90
CA SER A 10 28.87 13.58 12.47
C SER A 10 29.57 12.26 12.77
N THR A 11 29.05 11.55 13.77
CA THR A 11 29.58 10.24 14.16
C THR A 11 28.96 9.21 13.22
N THR A 12 29.77 8.75 12.28
CA THR A 12 29.50 7.60 11.42
C THR A 12 29.27 6.36 12.28
N MET A 13 28.01 5.95 12.41
CA MET A 13 27.65 4.62 12.91
C MET A 13 27.96 3.59 11.81
N LYS A 14 28.93 2.72 12.09
CA LYS A 14 29.27 1.53 11.29
C LYS A 14 28.17 0.48 11.49
N GLY A 15 27.60 0.03 10.37
CA GLY A 15 26.59 -1.02 10.27
C GLY A 15 25.47 -0.57 9.36
N SER A 16 25.75 -0.32 8.08
CA SER A 16 24.73 0.13 7.12
C SER A 16 23.74 -1.01 6.87
N GLN A 17 22.60 -1.00 7.56
CA GLN A 17 21.40 -1.64 7.04
C GLN A 17 20.90 -0.75 5.90
N THR A 18 21.32 -1.03 4.68
CA THR A 18 20.98 -0.28 3.45
C THR A 18 19.49 -0.35 3.10
N ALA A 19 18.80 -1.39 3.57
CA ALA A 19 17.37 -1.61 3.34
C ALA A 19 16.45 -0.65 4.12
N GLN A 20 16.94 0.07 5.15
CA GLN A 20 16.10 0.88 6.02
C GLN A 20 16.51 2.37 6.04
N LEU A 21 15.53 3.24 5.84
CA LEU A 21 15.64 4.70 5.91
C LEU A 21 14.84 5.21 7.11
N VAL A 22 15.48 5.98 7.98
CA VAL A 22 14.83 6.64 9.13
C VAL A 22 14.96 8.15 8.99
N THR A 23 13.85 8.87 8.99
CA THR A 23 13.82 10.33 8.78
C THR A 23 12.56 10.98 9.33
N GLY A 24 12.48 12.31 9.22
CA GLY A 24 11.32 13.11 9.59
C GLY A 24 11.24 13.45 11.08
N ASN A 25 10.42 14.45 11.39
CA ASN A 25 10.29 15.05 12.72
C ASN A 25 8.82 15.23 13.15
N GLY A 26 7.88 14.56 12.47
CA GLY A 26 6.45 14.66 12.78
C GLY A 26 6.08 14.01 14.11
N ALA A 27 4.88 14.34 14.62
CA ALA A 27 4.41 13.79 15.89
C ALA A 27 4.07 12.28 15.81
N ILE A 28 3.61 11.82 14.63
CA ILE A 28 3.18 10.45 14.39
C ILE A 28 4.37 9.61 13.90
N ALA A 29 4.65 8.48 14.55
CA ALA A 29 5.56 7.49 13.99
C ALA A 29 4.86 6.74 12.85
N LEU A 30 5.58 6.51 11.75
CA LEU A 30 5.11 5.75 10.61
C LEU A 30 6.18 4.74 10.19
N ASP A 31 5.83 3.46 10.24
CA ASP A 31 6.61 2.39 9.63
C ASP A 31 5.97 2.01 8.29
N LEU A 32 6.74 2.16 7.21
CA LEU A 32 6.36 1.74 5.87
C LEU A 32 7.29 0.60 5.43
N VAL A 33 6.73 -0.53 5.05
CA VAL A 33 7.49 -1.60 4.40
C VAL A 33 7.10 -1.65 2.93
N VAL A 34 8.05 -1.38 2.04
CA VAL A 34 7.86 -1.47 0.60
C VAL A 34 8.38 -2.82 0.15
N VAL A 35 7.51 -3.63 -0.47
CA VAL A 35 7.81 -4.99 -0.89
C VAL A 35 7.58 -5.09 -2.38
N ILE A 36 8.56 -5.61 -3.12
CA ILE A 36 8.46 -5.75 -4.57
C ILE A 36 8.66 -7.20 -4.98
N ASP A 37 7.83 -7.63 -5.93
CA ASP A 37 8.09 -8.79 -6.73
C ASP A 37 9.47 -8.67 -7.41
N THR A 38 10.21 -9.78 -7.44
CA THR A 38 11.57 -9.84 -8.00
C THR A 38 11.67 -10.70 -9.26
N SER A 39 10.53 -10.93 -9.91
CA SER A 39 10.40 -11.40 -11.29
C SER A 39 11.07 -10.42 -12.28
N GLY A 40 11.47 -10.91 -13.45
CA GLY A 40 12.24 -10.11 -14.41
C GLY A 40 11.51 -8.86 -14.92
N SER A 41 10.19 -8.89 -14.97
CA SER A 41 9.33 -7.79 -15.46
C SER A 41 9.36 -6.57 -14.55
N MET A 42 9.51 -6.77 -13.23
CA MET A 42 9.48 -5.70 -12.22
C MET A 42 10.79 -4.91 -12.07
N SER A 43 11.77 -5.13 -12.96
CA SER A 43 13.11 -4.57 -12.84
C SER A 43 13.15 -3.04 -13.01
N ASP A 44 12.35 -2.51 -13.94
CA ASP A 44 12.29 -1.09 -14.20
C ASP A 44 11.54 -0.34 -13.09
N GLU A 45 10.45 -0.90 -12.54
CA GLU A 45 9.81 -0.36 -11.34
C GLU A 45 10.77 -0.34 -10.15
N ALA A 46 11.53 -1.41 -9.91
CA ALA A 46 12.52 -1.46 -8.83
C ALA A 46 13.56 -0.33 -8.96
N SER A 47 14.03 -0.08 -10.19
CA SER A 47 14.99 0.98 -10.51
C SER A 47 14.37 2.37 -10.32
N ASP A 48 13.19 2.61 -10.88
CA ASP A 48 12.58 3.94 -10.91
C ASP A 48 12.04 4.36 -9.55
N LEU A 49 11.45 3.44 -8.79
CA LEU A 49 11.07 3.67 -7.40
C LEU A 49 12.28 4.05 -6.55
N SER A 50 13.40 3.33 -6.72
CA SER A 50 14.64 3.60 -5.96
C SER A 50 15.26 4.95 -6.27
N LYS A 51 15.10 5.48 -7.49
CA LYS A 51 15.55 6.84 -7.86
C LYS A 51 14.63 7.93 -7.30
N GLN A 52 13.34 7.63 -7.14
CA GLN A 52 12.31 8.62 -6.80
C GLN A 52 11.98 8.69 -5.31
N ILE A 53 12.30 7.66 -4.52
CA ILE A 53 11.91 7.55 -3.11
C ILE A 53 12.37 8.74 -2.26
N ASP A 54 13.60 9.21 -2.42
CA ASP A 54 14.14 10.30 -1.60
C ASP A 54 13.35 11.60 -1.86
N ALA A 55 13.00 11.88 -3.12
CA ALA A 55 12.17 13.02 -3.50
C ALA A 55 10.71 12.88 -3.01
N ALA A 56 10.16 11.66 -3.04
CA ALA A 56 8.83 11.38 -2.51
C ALA A 56 8.74 11.64 -1.01
N ILE A 57 9.77 11.20 -0.27
CA ILE A 57 9.86 11.38 1.17
C ILE A 57 10.05 12.85 1.53
N GLU A 58 10.87 13.59 0.79
CA GLU A 58 11.01 15.03 0.97
C GLU A 58 9.66 15.74 0.80
N LYS A 59 8.93 15.40 -0.26
CA LYS A 59 7.62 15.98 -0.56
C LYS A 59 6.57 15.63 0.49
N ALA A 60 6.47 14.36 0.88
CA ALA A 60 5.58 13.90 1.94
C ALA A 60 5.93 14.56 3.29
N SER A 61 7.21 14.70 3.61
CA SER A 61 7.64 15.34 4.87
C SER A 61 7.21 16.81 4.96
N ALA A 62 7.10 17.51 3.83
CA ALA A 62 6.62 18.88 3.78
C ALA A 62 5.08 18.98 3.97
N ASN A 63 4.33 17.99 3.47
CA ASN A 63 2.86 18.03 3.44
C ASN A 63 2.21 17.31 4.63
N CYS A 64 2.81 16.22 5.09
CA CYS A 64 2.28 15.31 6.10
C CYS A 64 3.44 14.76 6.97
N PRO A 65 4.04 15.59 7.83
CA PRO A 65 5.24 15.21 8.57
C PRO A 65 5.00 14.02 9.52
N SER A 66 5.93 13.06 9.49
CA SER A 66 5.95 11.89 10.38
C SER A 66 7.38 11.61 10.85
N ARG A 67 7.55 10.72 11.85
CA ARG A 67 8.82 10.04 12.12
C ARG A 67 8.83 8.76 11.30
N LEU A 68 9.22 8.88 10.03
CA LEU A 68 9.21 7.79 9.06
C LEU A 68 10.35 6.82 9.32
N ARG A 69 10.03 5.53 9.28
CA ARG A 69 10.96 4.43 9.06
C ARG A 69 10.46 3.63 7.87
N ALA A 70 11.17 3.70 6.76
CA ALA A 70 10.85 2.96 5.54
C ALA A 70 11.84 1.80 5.35
N THR A 71 11.34 0.59 5.11
CA THR A 71 12.16 -0.59 4.79
C THR A 71 11.81 -1.09 3.38
N PHE A 72 12.81 -1.41 2.55
CA PHE A 72 12.63 -1.87 1.17
C PHE A 72 13.09 -3.31 1.04
N LEU A 73 12.20 -4.20 0.59
CA LEU A 73 12.44 -5.64 0.55
C LEU A 73 11.98 -6.20 -0.81
N GLY A 74 12.76 -7.12 -1.39
CA GLY A 74 12.21 -8.03 -2.39
C GLY A 74 11.41 -9.15 -1.70
N ILE A 75 10.52 -9.83 -2.41
CA ILE A 75 9.80 -10.98 -1.84
C ILE A 75 10.80 -12.12 -1.50
N GLU A 76 11.36 -12.77 -2.52
CA GLU A 76 12.37 -13.85 -2.39
C GLU A 76 13.59 -13.60 -3.29
N GLY A 77 13.92 -12.34 -3.53
CA GLY A 77 15.03 -11.91 -4.37
C GLY A 77 15.51 -10.51 -4.06
N THR A 78 16.45 -10.03 -4.86
CA THR A 78 17.05 -8.70 -4.72
C THR A 78 17.36 -8.08 -6.09
N TRP A 79 17.49 -6.76 -6.12
CA TRP A 79 17.85 -5.97 -7.28
C TRP A 79 19.11 -5.15 -7.00
N ALA A 80 20.23 -5.56 -7.59
CA ALA A 80 21.50 -4.88 -7.42
C ALA A 80 21.43 -3.42 -7.90
N GLY A 81 21.98 -2.49 -7.11
CA GLY A 81 21.96 -1.05 -7.44
C GLY A 81 20.63 -0.35 -7.17
N THR A 82 19.68 -1.03 -6.51
CA THR A 82 18.40 -0.46 -6.06
C THR A 82 18.34 -0.44 -4.52
N LYS A 83 17.23 0.05 -3.95
CA LYS A 83 16.97 -0.06 -2.50
C LYS A 83 16.58 -1.50 -2.07
N PHE A 84 16.26 -2.38 -3.01
CA PHE A 84 15.80 -3.75 -2.78
C PHE A 84 16.98 -4.73 -2.76
N ASP A 85 17.94 -4.52 -1.86
CA ASP A 85 19.14 -5.34 -1.75
C ASP A 85 19.05 -6.49 -0.72
N GLN A 86 17.84 -6.73 -0.21
CA GLN A 86 17.52 -7.78 0.75
C GLN A 86 16.10 -8.33 0.51
N SER A 87 15.89 -9.63 0.72
CA SER A 87 14.54 -10.24 0.67
C SER A 87 13.79 -10.11 2.00
N ALA A 88 12.46 -10.27 1.95
CA ALA A 88 11.61 -10.25 3.12
C ALA A 88 11.94 -11.40 4.09
N SER A 89 12.10 -12.62 3.57
CA SER A 89 12.53 -13.79 4.35
C SER A 89 13.87 -13.56 5.05
N GLU A 90 14.88 -13.08 4.32
CA GLU A 90 16.20 -12.78 4.89
C GLU A 90 16.14 -11.71 5.97
N TYR A 91 15.30 -10.69 5.81
CA TYR A 91 15.09 -9.64 6.81
C TYR A 91 14.49 -10.20 8.10
N LEU A 92 13.39 -10.95 7.98
CA LEU A 92 12.69 -11.53 9.12
C LEU A 92 13.54 -12.58 9.85
N ILE A 93 14.29 -13.40 9.13
CA ILE A 93 15.23 -14.36 9.74
C ILE A 93 16.34 -13.63 10.53
N LYS A 94 16.85 -12.50 10.02
CA LYS A 94 17.84 -11.69 10.75
C LYS A 94 17.27 -11.05 12.02
N LEU A 95 15.96 -10.83 12.09
CA LEU A 95 15.26 -10.44 13.32
C LEU A 95 15.09 -11.59 14.32
N GLY A 96 15.44 -12.82 13.93
CA GLY A 96 15.35 -14.02 14.77
C GLY A 96 14.08 -14.85 14.54
N VAL A 97 13.30 -14.55 13.50
CA VAL A 97 12.13 -15.36 13.12
C VAL A 97 12.61 -16.70 12.61
N ASN A 98 11.97 -17.79 13.06
CA ASN A 98 12.33 -19.11 12.57
C ASN A 98 11.81 -19.29 11.15
N GLU A 99 12.65 -19.77 10.23
CA GLU A 99 12.29 -19.99 8.82
C GLU A 99 11.02 -20.84 8.67
N ARG A 100 10.80 -21.82 9.56
CA ARG A 100 9.61 -22.69 9.54
C ARG A 100 8.30 -21.97 9.86
N ASP A 101 8.37 -20.78 10.45
CA ASP A 101 7.22 -19.97 10.84
C ASP A 101 6.83 -18.99 9.71
N LEU A 102 7.71 -18.82 8.70
CA LEU A 102 7.43 -18.02 7.51
C LEU A 102 6.59 -18.80 6.50
N GLN A 103 5.72 -18.08 5.78
CA GLN A 103 4.96 -18.60 4.64
C GLN A 103 5.72 -18.53 3.32
N ALA A 104 6.79 -17.73 3.28
CA ALA A 104 7.81 -17.73 2.24
C ALA A 104 8.11 -19.15 1.73
N ARG A 105 8.09 -19.32 0.41
CA ARG A 105 8.38 -20.61 -0.23
C ARG A 105 9.84 -20.63 -0.65
N LEU A 106 10.49 -21.77 -0.42
CA LEU A 106 11.74 -22.08 -1.10
C LEU A 106 11.52 -22.02 -2.62
N PRO A 107 12.54 -21.62 -3.40
CA PRO A 107 12.48 -21.68 -4.85
C PRO A 107 12.00 -23.06 -5.31
N PHE A 108 10.95 -23.08 -6.12
CA PHE A 108 10.34 -24.31 -6.61
C PHE A 108 10.13 -24.22 -8.11
N ARG A 109 10.07 -25.38 -8.75
CA ARG A 109 9.62 -25.49 -10.14
C ARG A 109 8.19 -25.97 -10.13
N GLU A 110 7.36 -25.38 -10.98
CA GLU A 110 5.99 -25.83 -11.16
C GLU A 110 5.94 -27.25 -11.75
N SER A 111 4.74 -27.83 -11.77
CA SER A 111 4.51 -29.20 -12.28
C SER A 111 4.96 -29.43 -13.74
N ASP A 112 5.14 -28.36 -14.51
CA ASP A 112 5.67 -28.37 -15.88
C ASP A 112 7.21 -28.37 -15.95
N GLY A 113 7.89 -28.36 -14.80
CA GLY A 113 9.34 -28.39 -14.67
C GLY A 113 10.04 -27.04 -14.88
N ARG A 114 9.29 -25.95 -14.96
CA ARG A 114 9.80 -24.58 -15.17
C ARG A 114 9.78 -23.77 -13.87
N ASP A 115 10.72 -22.82 -13.80
CA ASP A 115 10.79 -21.80 -12.75
C ASP A 115 10.04 -20.58 -13.29
N HIS A 116 8.81 -20.37 -12.81
CA HIS A 116 7.96 -19.25 -13.22
C HIS A 116 8.21 -18.02 -12.35
N ALA A 117 9.36 -17.93 -11.67
CA ALA A 117 9.59 -16.93 -10.63
C ALA A 117 8.55 -16.96 -9.48
N GLY A 118 7.71 -17.99 -9.37
CA GLY A 118 6.52 -17.95 -8.52
C GLY A 118 6.76 -17.64 -7.03
N ASN A 119 7.87 -18.08 -6.42
CA ASN A 119 8.14 -17.68 -5.03
C ASN A 119 8.57 -16.21 -4.89
N LYS A 120 9.05 -15.58 -5.97
CA LYS A 120 9.39 -14.16 -6.06
C LYS A 120 8.17 -13.27 -6.28
N GLU A 121 7.03 -13.84 -6.65
CA GLU A 121 5.76 -13.18 -6.95
C GLU A 121 4.70 -13.39 -5.84
N ASP A 122 5.08 -14.04 -4.74
CA ASP A 122 4.22 -14.39 -3.61
C ASP A 122 3.83 -13.20 -2.71
N LEU A 123 3.21 -12.17 -3.30
CA LEU A 123 2.85 -10.91 -2.63
C LEU A 123 2.01 -11.16 -1.37
N CYS A 124 0.99 -12.01 -1.43
CA CYS A 124 0.14 -12.27 -0.28
C CYS A 124 0.92 -12.91 0.89
N ARG A 125 1.88 -13.80 0.60
CA ARG A 125 2.71 -14.44 1.65
C ARG A 125 3.67 -13.45 2.26
N ALA A 126 4.28 -12.58 1.46
CA ALA A 126 5.12 -11.51 1.97
C ALA A 126 4.33 -10.56 2.90
N VAL A 127 3.10 -10.19 2.51
CA VAL A 127 2.20 -9.40 3.39
C VAL A 127 1.92 -10.12 4.71
N ILE A 128 1.64 -11.42 4.67
CA ILE A 128 1.38 -12.22 5.89
C ILE A 128 2.60 -12.22 6.80
N ASP A 129 3.77 -12.53 6.26
CA ASP A 129 5.00 -12.68 7.03
C ASP A 129 5.43 -11.34 7.64
N ILE A 130 5.40 -10.26 6.87
CA ILE A 130 5.75 -8.91 7.34
C ILE A 130 4.74 -8.42 8.39
N SER A 131 3.44 -8.63 8.16
CA SER A 131 2.41 -8.22 9.13
C SER A 131 2.60 -8.89 10.48
N LYS A 132 3.00 -10.17 10.50
CA LYS A 132 3.18 -10.95 11.74
C LYS A 132 4.52 -10.73 12.44
N HIS A 133 5.59 -10.57 11.65
CA HIS A 133 6.95 -10.78 12.16
C HIS A 133 7.87 -9.58 12.03
N PHE A 134 7.45 -8.53 11.32
CA PHE A 134 8.25 -7.32 11.21
C PHE A 134 8.39 -6.63 12.58
N ASP A 135 9.51 -5.94 12.78
CA ASP A 135 9.89 -5.26 14.02
C ASP A 135 9.17 -3.91 14.19
N TRP A 136 7.85 -3.86 13.97
CA TRP A 136 7.03 -2.64 14.06
C TRP A 136 7.28 -1.87 15.35
N ARG A 137 7.46 -0.54 15.28
CA ARG A 137 7.50 0.31 16.48
C ARG A 137 6.13 0.31 17.14
N ASP A 138 6.11 0.20 18.47
CA ASP A 138 4.87 0.13 19.25
C ASP A 138 3.94 1.34 19.04
N ASP A 139 4.52 2.52 18.80
CA ASP A 139 3.80 3.79 18.60
C ASP A 139 3.57 4.14 17.11
N ALA A 140 4.00 3.29 16.18
CA ALA A 140 3.92 3.58 14.76
C ALA A 140 2.57 3.19 14.15
N ARG A 141 2.12 4.01 13.21
CA ARG A 141 1.23 3.55 12.14
C ARG A 141 2.00 2.56 11.26
N ARG A 142 1.33 1.50 10.83
CA ARG A 142 1.94 0.39 10.10
C ARG A 142 1.35 0.35 8.71
N ALA A 143 2.21 0.42 7.71
CA ALA A 143 1.82 0.34 6.32
C ALA A 143 2.74 -0.63 5.56
N ILE A 144 2.15 -1.36 4.63
CA ILE A 144 2.87 -2.13 3.62
C ILE A 144 2.48 -1.57 2.26
N PHE A 145 3.46 -1.28 1.41
CA PHE A 145 3.23 -0.99 -0.01
C PHE A 145 3.80 -2.15 -0.83
N VAL A 146 2.94 -2.97 -1.41
CA VAL A 146 3.33 -4.14 -2.20
C VAL A 146 3.20 -3.88 -3.69
N LEU A 147 4.19 -4.32 -4.47
CA LEU A 147 4.28 -4.10 -5.91
C LEU A 147 4.48 -5.44 -6.63
N GLY A 148 3.65 -5.70 -7.64
CA GLY A 148 3.85 -6.76 -8.64
C GLY A 148 3.04 -6.44 -9.89
N ASP A 149 3.02 -7.31 -10.88
CA ASP A 149 2.33 -7.12 -12.16
C ASP A 149 1.38 -8.28 -12.51
N GLU A 150 1.53 -9.42 -11.85
CA GLU A 150 0.75 -10.65 -12.07
C GLU A 150 0.02 -11.14 -10.80
N GLY A 151 -0.42 -12.41 -10.77
CA GLY A 151 -1.12 -13.01 -9.63
C GLY A 151 -0.32 -12.99 -8.31
N MET A 152 -0.99 -12.69 -7.20
CA MET A 152 -0.35 -12.45 -5.88
C MET A 152 0.04 -13.72 -5.08
N GLU A 153 -0.07 -14.90 -5.68
CA GLU A 153 0.30 -16.20 -5.11
C GLU A 153 0.90 -17.04 -6.23
N GLY A 154 2.22 -16.97 -6.39
CA GLY A 154 2.93 -17.69 -7.44
C GLY A 154 3.00 -17.01 -8.81
N GLY A 155 2.57 -15.75 -8.94
CA GLY A 155 2.49 -15.08 -10.24
C GLY A 155 1.29 -15.52 -11.07
N GLY A 156 1.41 -15.36 -12.38
CA GLY A 156 0.48 -15.93 -13.34
C GLY A 156 -0.74 -15.05 -13.65
N GLY A 157 -1.15 -15.10 -14.91
CA GLY A 157 -2.27 -14.33 -15.43
C GLY A 157 -3.66 -14.89 -15.13
N ILE A 158 -3.77 -16.07 -14.50
CA ILE A 158 -5.07 -16.72 -14.22
C ILE A 158 -5.33 -16.74 -12.72
N LEU A 159 -6.41 -16.08 -12.29
CA LEU A 159 -6.81 -16.09 -10.90
C LEU A 159 -7.26 -17.49 -10.44
N THR A 160 -6.53 -18.06 -9.48
CA THR A 160 -6.84 -19.37 -8.90
C THR A 160 -7.61 -19.26 -7.59
N ARG A 161 -8.30 -20.34 -7.20
CA ARG A 161 -8.93 -20.44 -5.86
C ARG A 161 -7.90 -20.37 -4.72
N ALA A 162 -6.68 -20.85 -4.96
CA ALA A 162 -5.60 -20.79 -3.99
C ALA A 162 -5.15 -19.33 -3.77
N ALA A 163 -5.02 -18.56 -4.86
CA ALA A 163 -4.71 -17.13 -4.78
C ALA A 163 -5.78 -16.35 -4.01
N ILE A 164 -7.08 -16.58 -4.30
CA ILE A 164 -8.18 -15.95 -3.54
C ILE A 164 -8.11 -16.31 -2.06
N ALA A 165 -7.92 -17.59 -1.74
CA ALA A 165 -7.84 -18.06 -0.35
C ALA A 165 -6.63 -17.45 0.38
N LYS A 166 -5.49 -17.33 -0.30
CA LYS A 166 -4.29 -16.71 0.28
C LYS A 166 -4.48 -15.22 0.49
N ASN A 167 -5.13 -14.53 -0.45
CA ASN A 167 -5.44 -13.12 -0.30
C ASN A 167 -6.41 -12.85 0.87
N ASN A 168 -7.38 -13.75 1.10
CA ASN A 168 -8.22 -13.69 2.31
C ASN A 168 -7.40 -13.80 3.60
N GLU A 169 -6.41 -14.70 3.62
CA GLU A 169 -5.50 -14.84 4.76
C GLU A 169 -4.65 -13.57 4.96
N ALA A 170 -4.10 -13.01 3.88
CA ALA A 170 -3.31 -11.77 3.94
C ALA A 170 -4.13 -10.59 4.48
N ILE A 171 -5.36 -10.41 3.99
CA ILE A 171 -6.29 -9.38 4.49
C ILE A 171 -6.54 -9.57 5.98
N SER A 172 -6.92 -10.78 6.40
CA SER A 172 -7.23 -11.07 7.80
C SER A 172 -6.03 -10.79 8.70
N VAL A 173 -4.84 -11.22 8.29
CA VAL A 173 -3.61 -11.04 9.07
C VAL A 173 -3.22 -9.56 9.15
N ALA A 174 -3.30 -8.82 8.04
CA ALA A 174 -2.99 -7.39 8.01
C ALA A 174 -3.97 -6.59 8.89
N GLN A 175 -5.27 -6.89 8.81
CA GLN A 175 -6.29 -6.30 9.69
C GLN A 175 -6.00 -6.58 11.16
N GLU A 176 -5.70 -7.83 11.52
CA GLU A 176 -5.37 -8.20 12.91
C GLU A 176 -4.09 -7.53 13.42
N ALA A 177 -3.12 -7.29 12.54
CA ALA A 177 -1.88 -6.58 12.86
C ALA A 177 -2.02 -5.04 12.83
N GLY A 178 -3.19 -4.51 12.43
CA GLY A 178 -3.42 -3.06 12.28
C GLY A 178 -2.57 -2.44 11.18
N VAL A 179 -2.33 -3.19 10.09
CA VAL A 179 -1.50 -2.79 8.95
C VAL A 179 -2.40 -2.36 7.79
N LYS A 180 -2.17 -1.14 7.27
CA LYS A 180 -2.72 -0.73 5.97
C LYS A 180 -1.90 -1.33 4.85
N VAL A 181 -2.54 -2.00 3.89
CA VAL A 181 -1.85 -2.50 2.69
C VAL A 181 -2.22 -1.62 1.51
N TYR A 182 -1.22 -1.08 0.85
CA TYR A 182 -1.32 -0.40 -0.43
C TYR A 182 -0.78 -1.35 -1.49
N THR A 183 -1.45 -1.42 -2.63
CA THR A 183 -1.05 -2.34 -3.69
C THR A 183 -0.75 -1.58 -4.96
N TYR A 184 0.28 -1.98 -5.67
CA TYR A 184 0.59 -1.50 -7.01
C TYR A 184 0.58 -2.69 -7.96
N GLN A 185 -0.25 -2.61 -9.01
CA GLN A 185 -0.19 -3.52 -10.12
C GLN A 185 0.51 -2.83 -11.30
N GLY A 186 1.69 -3.31 -11.66
CA GLY A 186 2.52 -2.81 -12.75
C GLY A 186 2.05 -3.24 -14.13
N THR A 187 2.89 -2.96 -15.13
CA THR A 187 2.63 -3.39 -16.50
C THR A 187 3.08 -4.84 -16.66
N PRO A 188 2.17 -5.79 -16.94
CA PRO A 188 2.57 -7.18 -17.11
C PRO A 188 3.33 -7.41 -18.41
N ASP A 189 4.23 -8.41 -18.40
CA ASP A 189 4.83 -8.91 -19.64
C ASP A 189 3.82 -9.79 -20.41
N ASP A 190 2.98 -9.14 -21.23
CA ASP A 190 2.02 -9.84 -22.10
C ASP A 190 2.66 -10.41 -23.38
N SER A 191 4.00 -10.53 -23.44
CA SER A 191 4.68 -11.16 -24.57
C SER A 191 4.11 -12.57 -24.85
N PRO A 192 3.92 -12.97 -26.12
CA PRO A 192 3.51 -14.34 -26.44
C PRO A 192 4.44 -15.44 -25.94
N THR A 193 5.67 -15.08 -25.55
CA THR A 193 6.65 -16.01 -24.95
C THR A 193 6.58 -16.07 -23.43
N ASN A 194 5.92 -15.10 -22.78
CA ASN A 194 5.67 -15.19 -21.34
C ASN A 194 4.57 -16.24 -21.10
N LEU A 195 4.83 -17.15 -20.16
CA LEU A 195 3.91 -18.22 -19.79
C LEU A 195 2.85 -17.70 -18.82
N ASP A 196 3.21 -16.69 -18.06
CA ASP A 196 2.41 -16.09 -17.00
C ASP A 196 1.59 -14.89 -17.49
N ARG A 197 1.70 -14.56 -18.79
CA ARG A 197 0.87 -13.56 -19.48
C ARG A 197 -0.61 -13.73 -19.18
N PHE A 198 -1.34 -12.63 -19.25
CA PHE A 198 -2.79 -12.69 -19.18
C PHE A 198 -3.38 -13.35 -20.45
N PRO A 199 -4.15 -14.45 -20.33
CA PRO A 199 -4.76 -15.08 -21.50
C PRO A 199 -5.83 -14.19 -22.13
N THR A 200 -6.59 -13.48 -21.30
CA THR A 200 -7.65 -12.57 -21.71
C THR A 200 -7.67 -11.31 -20.84
N LEU A 201 -8.30 -10.24 -21.33
CA LEU A 201 -8.56 -9.04 -20.52
C LEU A 201 -9.40 -9.35 -19.27
N ALA A 202 -10.32 -10.32 -19.36
CA ALA A 202 -11.13 -10.72 -18.21
C ALA A 202 -10.28 -11.39 -17.13
N ASP A 203 -9.26 -12.16 -17.51
CA ASP A 203 -8.32 -12.76 -16.57
C ASP A 203 -7.47 -11.69 -15.88
N ARG A 204 -7.03 -10.68 -16.65
CA ARG A 204 -6.36 -9.49 -16.10
C ARG A 204 -7.25 -8.76 -15.08
N ASP A 205 -8.50 -8.49 -15.45
CA ASP A 205 -9.46 -7.81 -14.57
C ASP A 205 -9.76 -8.65 -13.31
N ASN A 206 -9.73 -9.99 -13.39
CA ASN A 206 -9.90 -10.86 -12.24
C ASN A 206 -8.73 -10.68 -11.26
N VAL A 207 -7.48 -10.67 -11.74
CA VAL A 207 -6.29 -10.45 -10.91
C VAL A 207 -6.26 -9.03 -10.35
N THR A 208 -6.54 -8.01 -11.17
CA THR A 208 -6.64 -6.60 -10.72
C THR A 208 -7.61 -6.44 -9.55
N ARG A 209 -8.78 -7.11 -9.60
CA ARG A 209 -9.74 -7.04 -8.50
C ARG A 209 -9.18 -7.57 -7.17
N GLU A 210 -8.25 -8.52 -7.20
CA GLU A 210 -7.64 -9.03 -5.97
C GLU A 210 -6.63 -8.03 -5.38
N TYR A 211 -5.89 -7.28 -6.20
CA TYR A 211 -5.08 -6.14 -5.74
C TYR A 211 -5.97 -5.09 -5.07
N GLU A 212 -7.04 -4.67 -5.75
CA GLU A 212 -8.02 -3.71 -5.23
C GLU A 212 -8.64 -4.20 -3.91
N ARG A 213 -8.96 -5.49 -3.83
CA ARG A 213 -9.58 -6.10 -2.66
C ARG A 213 -8.63 -6.12 -1.46
N LEU A 214 -7.37 -6.52 -1.65
CA LEU A 214 -6.36 -6.50 -0.60
C LEU A 214 -6.18 -5.09 -0.02
N ALA A 215 -6.03 -4.10 -0.90
CA ALA A 215 -5.86 -2.72 -0.46
C ALA A 215 -7.11 -2.19 0.26
N LYS A 216 -8.28 -2.33 -0.36
CA LYS A 216 -9.54 -1.80 0.18
C LYS A 216 -9.91 -2.42 1.52
N GLU A 217 -9.81 -3.75 1.65
CA GLU A 217 -10.21 -4.42 2.89
C GLU A 217 -9.23 -4.14 4.05
N THR A 218 -8.03 -3.63 3.77
CA THR A 218 -7.05 -3.19 4.79
C THR A 218 -7.02 -1.66 4.96
N ASP A 219 -8.00 -0.94 4.41
CA ASP A 219 -8.12 0.54 4.46
C ASP A 219 -6.95 1.28 3.79
N GLY A 220 -6.29 0.65 2.82
CA GLY A 220 -5.33 1.26 1.92
C GLY A 220 -5.93 1.55 0.53
N ARG A 221 -5.04 1.78 -0.44
CA ARG A 221 -5.42 2.10 -1.83
C ARG A 221 -4.66 1.25 -2.83
N ALA A 222 -5.33 0.94 -3.94
CA ALA A 222 -4.75 0.26 -5.07
C ALA A 222 -4.35 1.24 -6.16
N TYR A 223 -3.19 0.98 -6.76
CA TYR A 223 -2.55 1.77 -7.81
C TYR A 223 -2.38 0.86 -9.02
N ILE A 224 -3.27 0.99 -10.02
CA ILE A 224 -3.32 0.09 -11.17
C ILE A 224 -2.70 0.78 -12.39
N TYR A 225 -1.49 0.34 -12.77
CA TYR A 225 -0.66 0.90 -13.84
C TYR A 225 -0.30 -0.17 -14.87
N THR A 226 -1.33 -0.76 -15.46
CA THR A 226 -1.18 -1.83 -16.48
C THR A 226 -0.62 -1.34 -17.83
N THR A 227 -0.23 -0.07 -17.94
CA THR A 227 0.45 0.52 -19.09
C THR A 227 1.41 1.62 -18.61
N GLY A 228 2.72 1.39 -18.77
CA GLY A 228 3.76 2.31 -18.33
C GLY A 228 4.02 2.25 -16.82
N ILE A 229 4.93 3.12 -16.36
CA ILE A 229 5.34 3.18 -14.95
C ILE A 229 4.67 4.38 -14.27
N ALA A 230 4.25 4.20 -13.02
CA ALA A 230 3.70 5.29 -12.23
C ALA A 230 4.72 6.40 -11.96
N ASN A 231 4.20 7.59 -11.67
CA ASN A 231 4.98 8.61 -10.99
C ASN A 231 5.08 8.25 -9.50
N PHE A 232 6.12 7.51 -9.13
CA PHE A 232 6.30 7.05 -7.76
C PHE A 232 6.45 8.18 -6.74
N VAL A 233 6.88 9.39 -7.15
CA VAL A 233 6.84 10.56 -6.25
C VAL A 233 5.43 10.85 -5.77
N LEU A 234 4.43 10.82 -6.66
CA LEU A 234 3.04 11.08 -6.30
C LEU A 234 2.41 9.91 -5.54
N VAL A 235 2.64 8.68 -6.00
CA VAL A 235 2.10 7.48 -5.36
C VAL A 235 2.60 7.36 -3.93
N LEU A 236 3.91 7.49 -3.70
CA LEU A 236 4.48 7.38 -2.36
C LEU A 236 4.09 8.56 -1.46
N GLU A 237 3.95 9.76 -2.00
CA GLU A 237 3.43 10.89 -1.21
C GLU A 237 2.02 10.59 -0.69
N GLU A 238 1.13 10.09 -1.54
CA GLU A 238 -0.21 9.69 -1.14
C GLU A 238 -0.18 8.56 -0.10
N VAL A 239 0.60 7.50 -0.34
CA VAL A 239 0.77 6.39 0.60
C VAL A 239 1.25 6.90 1.96
N LEU A 240 2.30 7.72 1.99
CA LEU A 240 2.88 8.24 3.23
C LEU A 240 1.89 9.13 3.99
N CYS A 241 1.15 10.00 3.31
CA CYS A 241 0.18 10.88 3.95
C CYS A 241 -1.06 10.12 4.43
N ASP A 242 -1.61 9.22 3.61
CA ASP A 242 -2.78 8.42 3.95
C ASP A 242 -2.47 7.48 5.13
N SER A 243 -1.25 6.92 5.19
CA SER A 243 -0.79 6.03 6.27
C SER A 243 -0.73 6.69 7.66
N LEU A 244 -0.80 8.03 7.76
CA LEU A 244 -0.88 8.69 9.06
C LEU A 244 -2.24 8.51 9.74
N THR A 245 -3.26 8.18 8.96
CA THR A 245 -4.56 7.75 9.48
C THR A 245 -4.51 6.26 9.83
N PRO A 246 -4.90 5.87 11.06
CA PRO A 246 -4.97 4.45 11.42
C PRO A 246 -6.02 3.74 10.56
N PRO A 247 -5.84 2.42 10.29
CA PRO A 247 -6.84 1.64 9.57
C PRO A 247 -8.17 1.62 10.33
N VAL A 248 -9.26 1.70 9.57
CA VAL A 248 -10.59 1.34 10.09
C VAL A 248 -10.65 -0.18 10.24
N LEU A 249 -10.33 -0.67 11.43
CA LEU A 249 -10.43 -2.10 11.73
C LEU A 249 -11.89 -2.54 11.55
N PRO A 250 -12.16 -3.65 10.85
CA PRO A 250 -13.51 -4.19 10.82
C PRO A 250 -13.93 -4.49 12.26
N HIS A 251 -14.98 -3.81 12.71
CA HIS A 251 -15.57 -4.06 14.02
C HIS A 251 -15.97 -5.54 14.09
N LYS A 252 -15.27 -6.32 14.94
CA LYS A 252 -15.66 -7.70 15.28
C LYS A 252 -16.88 -7.74 16.21
N ASP A 253 -17.37 -6.58 16.64
CA ASP A 253 -18.63 -6.48 17.36
C ASP A 253 -19.78 -6.78 16.37
N PRO A 254 -20.74 -7.65 16.74
CA PRO A 254 -21.98 -7.72 15.99
C PRO A 254 -22.50 -6.28 15.91
N VAL A 255 -22.86 -5.81 14.71
CA VAL A 255 -23.49 -4.51 14.53
C VAL A 255 -24.67 -4.47 15.48
N ASP A 256 -24.48 -3.83 16.63
CA ASP A 256 -25.56 -3.62 17.56
C ASP A 256 -26.40 -2.53 16.92
N CYS A 257 -27.53 -2.93 16.35
CA CYS A 257 -28.50 -2.02 15.77
C CYS A 257 -28.82 -0.88 16.75
N ASP A 258 -28.72 -1.13 18.06
CA ASP A 258 -28.92 -0.11 19.08
C ASP A 258 -27.88 1.01 18.98
N SER A 259 -26.60 0.71 18.70
CA SER A 259 -25.56 1.75 18.52
C SER A 259 -25.76 2.62 17.27
N VAL A 260 -26.25 2.02 16.18
CA VAL A 260 -26.57 2.74 14.94
C VAL A 260 -27.81 3.60 15.14
N CYS A 261 -28.82 3.09 15.84
CA CYS A 261 -30.02 3.83 16.21
C CYS A 261 -29.72 4.99 17.18
N GLU A 262 -28.78 4.81 18.11
CA GLU A 262 -28.31 5.88 19.02
C GLU A 262 -27.54 6.98 18.28
N GLN A 263 -26.75 6.62 17.26
CA GLN A 263 -25.98 7.60 16.47
C GLN A 263 -26.79 8.24 15.34
N LEU A 264 -27.94 7.68 14.97
CA LEU A 264 -28.80 8.15 13.88
C LEU A 264 -29.13 9.66 13.95
N PRO A 265 -29.43 10.26 15.13
CA PRO A 265 -29.66 11.70 15.23
C PRO A 265 -28.45 12.54 14.83
N ASN A 266 -27.23 12.09 15.19
CA ASN A 266 -25.99 12.78 14.85
C ASN A 266 -25.67 12.66 13.36
N ILE A 267 -25.93 11.50 12.77
CA ILE A 267 -25.80 11.26 11.33
C ILE A 267 -26.76 12.15 10.55
N ILE A 268 -28.03 12.20 10.96
CA ILE A 268 -29.04 13.08 10.34
C ILE A 268 -28.64 14.55 10.47
N ALA A 269 -28.13 14.97 11.63
CA ALA A 269 -27.66 16.34 11.83
C ALA A 269 -26.48 16.69 10.90
N ALA A 270 -25.54 15.77 10.69
CA ALA A 270 -24.43 15.95 9.76
C ALA A 270 -24.92 16.07 8.30
N VAL A 271 -25.84 15.19 7.88
CA VAL A 271 -26.45 15.22 6.53
C VAL A 271 -27.21 16.53 6.30
N ASN A 272 -28.01 16.98 7.27
CA ASN A 272 -28.74 18.25 7.18
C ASN A 272 -27.77 19.43 7.05
N LYS A 273 -26.68 19.42 7.83
CA LYS A 273 -25.65 20.45 7.74
C LYS A 273 -24.94 20.46 6.39
N MET A 274 -24.65 19.28 5.82
CA MET A 274 -24.12 19.18 4.46
C MET A 274 -25.12 19.68 3.43
N SER A 275 -26.40 19.34 3.55
CA SER A 275 -27.47 19.83 2.68
C SER A 275 -27.56 21.37 2.72
N ASP A 276 -27.50 21.97 3.91
CA ASP A 276 -27.48 23.43 4.07
C ASP A 276 -26.25 24.09 3.46
N ILE A 277 -25.08 23.43 3.52
CA ILE A 277 -23.86 23.91 2.89
C ILE A 277 -24.04 23.86 1.37
N ILE A 278 -24.49 22.73 0.83
CA ILE A 278 -24.73 22.54 -0.61
C ILE A 278 -25.74 23.58 -1.12
N ASN A 279 -26.85 23.79 -0.41
CA ASN A 279 -27.86 24.79 -0.78
C ASN A 279 -27.29 26.22 -0.76
N ARG A 280 -26.45 26.56 0.22
CA ARG A 280 -25.76 27.85 0.26
C ARG A 280 -24.76 28.01 -0.88
N THR A 281 -24.05 26.95 -1.23
CA THR A 281 -23.13 26.93 -2.37
C THR A 281 -23.89 27.12 -3.68
N ILE A 282 -25.01 26.42 -3.88
CA ILE A 282 -25.89 26.58 -5.04
C ILE A 282 -26.43 28.02 -5.12
N ASP A 283 -26.95 28.56 -4.02
CA ASP A 283 -27.48 29.93 -3.98
C ASP A 283 -26.36 30.97 -4.29
N SER A 284 -25.12 30.69 -3.88
CA SER A 284 -23.95 31.52 -4.18
C SER A 284 -23.47 31.40 -5.64
N CYS A 285 -23.63 30.23 -6.27
CA CYS A 285 -23.24 29.99 -7.66
C CYS A 285 -24.30 30.45 -8.66
N CYS A 286 -25.59 30.33 -8.32
CA CYS A 286 -26.70 30.55 -9.25
C CYS A 286 -27.41 31.91 -9.05
N GLY A 287 -27.18 32.62 -7.95
CA GLY A 287 -27.87 33.86 -7.63
C GLY A 287 -29.38 33.67 -7.38
N LYS A 288 -30.02 34.59 -6.66
CA LYS A 288 -31.45 34.51 -6.27
C LYS A 288 -32.44 34.74 -7.41
N GLU A 289 -32.05 34.68 -8.68
CA GLU A 289 -32.96 34.95 -9.81
C GLU A 289 -33.78 33.74 -10.26
N SER A 290 -33.45 32.52 -9.83
CA SER A 290 -34.14 31.31 -10.30
C SER A 290 -35.41 30.91 -9.51
N ARG A 291 -35.73 31.58 -8.39
CA ARG A 291 -36.93 31.24 -7.59
C ARG A 291 -38.21 31.97 -8.00
N ASN A 292 -38.14 32.99 -8.87
CA ASN A 292 -39.33 33.74 -9.31
C ASN A 292 -40.04 33.15 -10.54
N TYR A 293 -39.48 32.11 -11.19
CA TYR A 293 -40.10 31.54 -12.40
C TYR A 293 -41.20 30.49 -12.14
N LEU A 294 -41.33 30.00 -10.90
CA LEU A 294 -42.34 28.98 -10.55
C LEU A 294 -43.63 29.58 -9.94
N ASP A 295 -43.63 30.84 -9.51
CA ASP A 295 -44.82 31.51 -8.96
C ASP A 295 -45.67 32.26 -10.01
N GLN A 296 -45.20 32.38 -11.26
CA GLN A 296 -45.92 33.11 -12.31
C GLN A 296 -46.83 32.23 -13.20
N TYR A 297 -46.79 30.90 -13.07
CA TYR A 297 -47.63 29.97 -13.85
C TYR A 297 -48.56 29.07 -13.02
N GLY A 298 -48.68 29.32 -11.70
CA GLY A 298 -49.53 28.55 -10.78
C GLY A 298 -50.92 29.15 -10.51
N LYS A 299 -51.45 30.04 -11.38
CA LYS A 299 -52.84 30.48 -11.32
C LYS A 299 -53.45 30.56 -12.73
N ARG A 300 -53.99 29.42 -13.17
CA ARG A 300 -55.26 29.29 -13.89
C ARG A 300 -55.72 27.84 -13.84
#